data_AF-D2RFB0-F1
#
_entry.id   AF-D2RFB0-F1
#
_cell.length_a   1.000
_cell.length_b   1.000
_cell.length_c   1.000
_cell.angle_alpha   90.00
_cell.angle_beta   90.00
_cell.angle_gamma   90.00
#
_symmetry.space_group_name_H-M   'P 1'
#
loop_
_entity.id
_entity.type
_entity.pdbx_description
1 polymer ?
#
loop_
_entity_poly.entity_id
_entity_poly.type
_entity_poly.pdbx_seq_one_letter_code
_entity_poly.pdbx_strand_id
1 'polypeptide(L)'
;MEVENNIKQKIIDLVRERPQYGRILKRAVEIEENPPNDFVAKYGWEWHEVQAMPAHLTKLVGEGILKIGYKSRRYTHYKLVDKEQTKEALKELGLLE
;
A
#
# COMPACT_ATOMS: atom_id res chain seq x y z
N MET A 1 -17.83 5.19 19.51
CA MET A 1 -16.48 5.77 19.39
C MET A 1 -15.79 5.03 18.26
N GLU A 2 -15.96 5.53 17.03
CA GLU A 2 -15.14 5.05 15.92
C GLU A 2 -13.73 5.53 16.20
N VAL A 3 -12.84 4.60 16.55
CA VAL A 3 -11.41 4.86 16.48
C VAL A 3 -11.14 5.08 15.00
N GLU A 4 -11.12 6.34 14.59
CA GLU A 4 -10.55 6.77 13.32
C GLU A 4 -9.08 6.36 13.40
N ASN A 5 -8.83 5.09 13.06
CA ASN A 5 -7.54 4.47 13.05
C ASN A 5 -6.75 5.23 12.01
N ASN A 6 -5.94 6.17 12.46
CA ASN A 6 -5.08 6.97 11.61
C ASN A 6 -4.13 6.01 10.85
N ILE A 7 -4.46 5.71 9.60
CA ILE A 7 -3.71 4.80 8.72
C ILE A 7 -2.27 5.29 8.64
N LYS A 8 -2.08 6.61 8.64
CA LYS A 8 -0.77 7.25 8.68
C LYS A 8 0.07 6.75 9.86
N GLN A 9 -0.48 6.75 11.09
CA GLN A 9 0.25 6.34 12.28
C GLN A 9 0.62 4.85 12.24
N LYS A 10 -0.32 4.00 11.80
CA LYS A 10 -0.05 2.56 11.60
C LYS A 10 1.09 2.32 10.61
N ILE A 11 1.13 3.07 9.52
CA ILE A 11 2.21 3.01 8.54
C ILE A 11 3.52 3.44 9.16
N ILE A 12 3.54 4.57 9.87
CA ILE A 12 4.74 5.07 10.55
C ILE A 12 5.31 4.02 11.49
N ASP A 13 4.48 3.45 12.35
CA ASP A 13 4.90 2.44 13.33
C ASP A 13 5.42 1.17 12.64
N LEU A 14 4.68 0.67 11.63
CA LEU A 14 5.08 -0.52 10.87
C LEU A 14 6.42 -0.31 10.14
N VAL A 15 6.64 0.85 9.52
CA VAL A 15 7.87 1.12 8.78
C VAL A 15 9.05 1.33 9.71
N ARG A 16 8.84 1.92 10.90
CA ARG A 16 9.88 2.02 11.94
C ARG A 16 10.29 0.64 12.46
N GLU A 17 9.35 -0.26 12.69
CA GLU A 17 9.65 -1.65 13.10
C GLU A 17 10.29 -2.44 11.94
N ARG A 18 9.78 -2.24 10.72
CA ARG A 18 10.09 -3.05 9.54
C ARG A 18 10.26 -2.18 8.29
N PRO A 19 11.47 -1.64 8.06
CA PRO A 19 11.74 -0.66 7.01
C PRO A 19 11.40 -1.11 5.58
N GLN A 20 11.35 -2.42 5.32
CA GLN A 20 11.01 -2.96 4.00
C GLN A 20 9.60 -2.54 3.53
N TYR A 21 8.65 -2.32 4.45
CA TYR A 21 7.31 -1.89 4.08
C TYR A 21 7.29 -0.48 3.52
N GLY A 22 8.23 0.39 3.91
CA GLY A 22 8.35 1.74 3.36
C GLY A 22 8.62 1.72 1.86
N ARG A 23 9.49 0.81 1.39
CA ARG A 23 9.79 0.65 -0.04
C ARG A 23 8.60 0.11 -0.83
N ILE A 24 7.84 -0.81 -0.25
CA ILE A 24 6.63 -1.39 -0.87
C ILE A 24 5.55 -0.30 -1.01
N LEU A 25 5.27 0.42 0.07
CA LEU A 25 4.24 1.46 0.10
C LEU A 25 4.60 2.65 -0.80
N LYS A 26 5.89 3.02 -0.87
CA LYS A 26 6.37 4.04 -1.82
C LYS A 26 6.01 3.67 -3.26
N ARG A 27 6.33 2.45 -3.70
CA ARG A 27 5.99 2.00 -5.06
C ARG A 27 4.50 1.92 -5.29
N ALA A 28 3.74 1.48 -4.28
CA ALA A 28 2.28 1.46 -4.36
C ALA A 28 1.71 2.87 -4.62
N VAL A 29 2.23 3.88 -3.92
CA VAL A 29 1.87 5.29 -4.16
C VAL A 29 2.23 5.71 -5.57
N GLU A 30 3.46 5.45 -6.03
CA GLU A 30 3.93 5.80 -7.38
C GLU A 30 3.04 5.20 -8.47
N ILE A 31 2.64 3.93 -8.33
CA ILE A 31 1.74 3.24 -9.26
C ILE A 31 0.33 3.82 -9.22
N GLU A 32 -0.20 4.15 -8.04
CA GLU A 32 -1.55 4.71 -7.92
C GLU A 32 -1.65 6.18 -8.38
N GLU A 33 -0.55 6.92 -8.36
CA GLU A 33 -0.47 8.27 -8.95
C GLU A 33 -0.30 8.21 -10.47
N ASN A 34 0.49 7.26 -10.97
CA ASN A 34 0.78 7.10 -12.39
C ASN A 34 0.56 5.65 -12.83
N PRO A 35 -0.71 5.19 -12.95
CA PRO A 35 -1.00 3.82 -13.30
C PRO A 35 -0.52 3.50 -14.72
N PRO A 36 0.11 2.34 -14.96
CA PRO A 36 0.64 1.97 -16.27
C PRO A 36 -0.45 1.68 -17.31
N ASN A 37 -1.69 1.44 -16.88
CA ASN A 37 -2.85 1.20 -17.73
C ASN A 37 -4.17 1.40 -16.95
N ASP A 38 -5.28 1.44 -17.68
CA ASP A 38 -6.63 1.62 -17.12
C ASP A 38 -7.05 0.47 -16.19
N PHE A 39 -6.53 -0.74 -16.41
CA PHE A 39 -6.85 -1.89 -15.55
C PHE A 39 -6.25 -1.68 -14.16
N VAL A 40 -5.00 -1.25 -14.07
CA VAL A 40 -4.33 -0.96 -12.80
C VAL A 40 -4.98 0.23 -12.10
N ALA A 41 -5.32 1.28 -12.85
CA ALA A 41 -6.08 2.42 -12.31
C ALA A 41 -7.40 1.96 -11.67
N LYS A 42 -8.14 1.08 -12.35
CA LYS A 42 -9.46 0.62 -11.91
C LYS A 42 -9.40 -0.45 -10.81
N TYR A 43 -8.52 -1.42 -10.91
CA TYR A 43 -8.53 -2.64 -10.10
C TYR A 43 -7.34 -2.81 -9.16
N GLY A 44 -6.29 -2.01 -9.33
CA GLY A 44 -5.10 -2.01 -8.47
C GLY A 44 -3.93 -2.75 -9.11
N TRP A 45 -2.90 -3.00 -8.31
CA TRP A 45 -1.59 -3.52 -8.75
C TRP A 45 -1.28 -4.88 -8.12
N GLU A 46 -0.38 -5.64 -8.72
CA GLU A 46 0.07 -6.95 -8.27
C GLU A 46 1.40 -6.87 -7.51
N TRP A 47 1.74 -7.96 -6.82
CA TRP A 47 2.90 -8.02 -5.92
C TRP A 47 4.24 -7.71 -6.58
N HIS A 48 4.39 -8.07 -7.85
CA HIS A 48 5.65 -7.89 -8.58
C HIS A 48 5.88 -6.44 -8.99
N GLU A 49 4.81 -5.66 -9.19
CA GLU A 49 4.90 -4.24 -9.55
C GLU A 49 5.47 -3.40 -8.38
N VAL A 50 5.17 -3.78 -7.13
CA VAL A 50 5.77 -3.16 -5.92
C VAL A 50 7.01 -3.90 -5.40
N GLN A 51 7.45 -4.95 -6.11
CA GLN A 51 8.54 -5.85 -5.72
C GLN A 51 8.41 -6.40 -4.29
N ALA A 52 7.22 -6.85 -3.92
CA ALA A 52 6.92 -7.40 -2.60
C ALA A 52 6.66 -8.91 -2.66
N MET A 53 7.01 -9.64 -1.61
CA MET A 53 6.51 -11.01 -1.44
C MET A 53 5.02 -10.99 -1.05
N PRO A 54 4.19 -11.94 -1.54
CA PRO A 54 2.76 -11.99 -1.20
C PRO A 54 2.45 -12.00 0.31
N ALA A 55 3.34 -12.56 1.13
CA ALA A 55 3.22 -12.56 2.60
C ALA A 55 3.26 -11.13 3.19
N HIS A 56 4.08 -10.23 2.64
CA HIS A 56 4.12 -8.83 3.06
C HIS A 56 2.78 -8.12 2.74
N LEU A 57 2.21 -8.39 1.56
CA LEU A 57 0.93 -7.80 1.18
C LEU A 57 -0.22 -8.34 2.03
N THR A 58 -0.18 -9.63 2.39
CA THR A 58 -1.16 -10.22 3.31
C THR A 58 -1.11 -9.54 4.67
N LYS A 59 0.09 -9.25 5.20
CA LYS A 59 0.25 -8.46 6.43
C LYS A 59 -0.35 -7.06 6.28
N LEU A 60 -0.02 -6.34 5.20
CA LEU A 60 -0.57 -5.00 4.94
C LEU A 60 -2.10 -4.99 4.80
N VAL A 61 -2.69 -6.04 4.21
CA VAL A 61 -4.15 -6.24 4.18
C VAL A 61 -4.69 -6.48 5.60
N GLY A 62 -4.03 -7.33 6.39
CA GLY A 62 -4.40 -7.59 7.78
C GLY A 62 -4.32 -6.35 8.68
N GLU A 63 -3.39 -5.44 8.42
CA GLU A 63 -3.27 -4.15 9.12
C GLU A 63 -4.31 -3.09 8.65
N GLY A 64 -5.03 -3.37 7.56
CA GLY A 64 -5.98 -2.45 6.96
C GLY A 64 -5.32 -1.31 6.16
N ILE A 65 -4.07 -1.47 5.75
CA ILE A 65 -3.32 -0.50 4.93
C ILE A 65 -3.62 -0.74 3.44
N LEU A 66 -3.77 -2.01 3.05
CA LEU A 66 -4.17 -2.44 1.71
C LEU A 66 -5.55 -3.10 1.71
N LYS A 67 -6.22 -3.05 0.56
CA LYS A 67 -7.42 -3.84 0.26
C LYS A 67 -7.23 -4.61 -1.04
N ILE A 68 -7.98 -5.72 -1.18
CA ILE A 68 -8.05 -6.46 -2.44
C ILE A 68 -9.01 -5.71 -3.37
N GLY A 69 -8.49 -5.19 -4.48
CA GLY A 69 -9.29 -4.48 -5.48
C GLY A 69 -9.94 -5.43 -6.49
N TYR A 70 -9.21 -6.44 -6.94
CA TYR A 70 -9.73 -7.49 -7.82
C TYR A 70 -9.02 -8.82 -7.54
N LYS A 71 -9.76 -9.92 -7.62
CA LYS A 71 -9.21 -11.27 -7.44
C LYS A 71 -9.78 -12.21 -8.48
N SER A 72 -8.89 -12.98 -9.10
CA SER A 72 -9.23 -14.12 -9.95
C SER A 72 -8.55 -15.39 -9.45
N ARG A 73 -8.68 -16.50 -10.17
CA ARG A 73 -7.94 -17.74 -9.87
C ARG A 73 -6.42 -17.60 -10.02
N ARG A 74 -5.95 -16.64 -10.82
CA ARG A 74 -4.53 -16.48 -11.18
C ARG A 74 -3.89 -15.20 -10.63
N TYR A 75 -4.70 -14.18 -10.33
CA TYR A 75 -4.21 -12.83 -10.05
C TYR A 75 -4.90 -12.24 -8.84
N THR A 76 -4.14 -11.49 -8.03
CA THR A 76 -4.68 -10.71 -6.90
C THR A 76 -4.12 -9.30 -7.00
N HIS A 77 -5.03 -8.34 -7.17
CA HIS A 77 -4.71 -6.93 -7.28
C HIS A 77 -5.04 -6.22 -5.97
N TYR A 78 -4.14 -5.34 -5.55
CA TYR A 78 -4.19 -4.61 -4.30
C TYR A 78 -4.35 -3.12 -4.57
N LYS A 79 -4.95 -2.43 -3.62
CA LYS A 79 -5.02 -0.96 -3.57
C LYS A 79 -4.69 -0.48 -2.18
N LEU A 80 -4.11 0.70 -2.07
CA LEU A 80 -4.06 1.46 -0.84
C LEU A 80 -5.49 1.73 -0.38
N VAL A 81 -5.72 1.57 0.92
CA VAL A 81 -7.01 1.94 1.53
C VAL A 81 -7.18 3.46 1.49
N ASP A 82 -6.10 4.17 1.86
CA ASP A 82 -6.00 5.61 1.81
C ASP A 82 -4.62 6.03 1.26
N LYS A 83 -4.61 6.48 0.02
CA LYS A 83 -3.40 6.91 -0.67
C LYS A 83 -2.81 8.17 -0.06
N GLU A 84 -3.64 9.14 0.35
CA GLU A 84 -3.15 10.42 0.87
C GLU A 84 -2.54 10.25 2.26
N GLN A 85 -3.17 9.51 3.17
CA GLN A 85 -2.56 9.16 4.46
C GLN A 85 -1.27 8.35 4.29
N THR A 86 -1.20 7.47 3.29
CA THR A 86 0.03 6.73 2.97
C THR A 86 1.14 7.68 2.52
N LYS A 87 0.84 8.64 1.65
CA LYS A 87 1.79 9.66 1.20
C LYS A 87 2.31 10.50 2.36
N GLU A 88 1.41 11.01 3.21
CA GLU A 88 1.78 11.80 4.37
C GLU A 88 2.69 11.03 5.33
N ALA A 89 2.40 9.75 5.58
CA ALA A 89 3.26 8.89 6.41
C ALA A 89 4.65 8.75 5.80
N LEU A 90 4.74 8.48 4.49
CA LEU A 90 6.02 8.32 3.81
C LEU A 90 6.83 9.61 3.75
N LYS A 91 6.19 10.77 3.58
CA LYS A 91 6.84 12.09 3.66
C LYS A 91 7.41 12.35 5.06
N GLU A 92 6.63 12.06 6.10
CA GLU A 92 7.10 12.21 7.49
C GLU A 92 8.28 11.30 7.83
N LEU A 93 8.33 10.11 7.21
CA LEU A 93 9.45 9.17 7.32
C LEU A 93 10.65 9.53 6.42
N GLY A 94 10.55 10.58 5.59
CA GLY A 94 11.60 10.97 4.64
C GLY A 94 11.79 9.96 3.48
N LEU A 95 10.76 9.18 3.15
CA LEU A 95 10.80 8.17 2.09
C LEU A 95 10.17 8.65 0.76
N LEU A 96 9.40 9.74 0.81
CA LEU A 96 8.73 10.38 -0.31
C LEU A 96 8.94 11.90 -0.23
N GLU A 97 9.14 12.55 -1.37
CA GLU A 97 9.30 14.01 -1.48
C GLU A 97 7.94 14.72 -1.57
#